data_AF-A0A6C0LBI3-F1
#
_entry.id   AF-A0A6C0LBI3-F1
#
_cell.length_a   1.000
_cell.length_b   1.000
_cell.length_c   1.000
_cell.angle_alpha   90.00
_cell.angle_beta   90.00
_cell.angle_gamma   90.00
#
_symmetry.space_group_name_H-M   'P 1'
#
loop_
_entity.id
_entity.type
_entity.pdbx_description
1 polymer ?
#
loop_
_entity_poly.entity_id
_entity_poly.type
_entity_poly.pdbx_seq_one_letter_code
_entity_poly.pdbx_strand_id
1 'polypeptide(L)'
;MAKKESKSKSKSNTKKGSRGSNNAEELKMLKSPLTEAFNNRELVAKSVGNTIRNFLMLNVIIGIVILVINVYAILWIHKLDTINCACSESYMRTYIKYYLYVFIPFICIDILMSLYILTSNTSILDLANNTLYNIYRNIRAVFSIFTIVNIVIVIIFINKLKEINCVCSEDIVREVYWIYNIVLACYLCIAFLIIIVAVIMMFMNTSSMRQ
;
A
#
# COMPACT_ATOMS: atom_id res chain seq x y z
N MET A 1 -27.29 45.83 69.58
CA MET A 1 -28.56 45.68 70.31
C MET A 1 -29.05 44.24 70.17
N ALA A 2 -29.52 43.67 71.27
CA ALA A 2 -29.80 42.27 71.46
C ALA A 2 -31.26 41.88 71.14
N LYS A 3 -31.46 40.57 70.98
CA LYS A 3 -32.64 39.78 71.40
C LYS A 3 -33.94 39.92 70.58
N LYS A 4 -34.36 38.83 69.91
CA LYS A 4 -35.30 37.84 70.49
C LYS A 4 -35.61 36.71 69.51
N GLU A 5 -35.53 35.50 70.04
CA GLU A 5 -36.17 34.29 69.53
C GLU A 5 -37.70 34.41 69.60
N SER A 6 -38.40 33.74 68.69
CA SER A 6 -39.67 33.10 69.00
C SER A 6 -39.85 31.82 68.18
N LYS A 7 -39.77 30.68 68.88
CA LYS A 7 -40.24 29.37 68.44
C LYS A 7 -41.76 29.40 68.26
N SER A 8 -42.25 28.84 67.16
CA SER A 8 -43.56 28.18 67.14
C SER A 8 -43.44 26.82 66.46
N LYS A 9 -43.61 25.76 67.27
CA LYS A 9 -43.82 24.38 66.80
C LYS A 9 -45.22 24.30 66.18
N SER A 10 -45.33 23.74 64.98
CA SER A 10 -46.52 23.03 64.55
C SER A 10 -46.09 21.70 63.94
N LYS A 11 -46.55 20.61 64.57
CA LYS A 11 -46.47 19.24 64.04
C LYS A 11 -47.65 19.08 63.07
N SER A 12 -47.38 18.70 61.82
CA SER A 12 -48.34 17.94 61.01
C SER A 12 -47.61 16.82 60.28
N ASN A 13 -48.06 15.60 60.53
CA ASN A 13 -47.58 14.38 59.90
C ASN A 13 -47.93 14.32 58.40
N THR A 14 -47.17 13.48 57.70
CA THR A 14 -47.49 12.73 56.47
C THR A 14 -47.41 13.46 55.12
N LYS A 15 -46.35 13.19 54.34
CA LYS A 15 -46.33 12.15 53.29
C LYS A 15 -44.97 12.16 52.57
N LYS A 16 -44.31 11.01 52.56
CA LYS A 16 -43.22 10.67 51.63
C LYS A 16 -43.73 10.86 50.20
N GLY A 17 -43.02 11.68 49.41
CA GLY A 17 -43.17 11.78 47.96
C GLY A 17 -41.77 11.78 47.34
N SER A 18 -41.29 10.59 46.99
CA SER A 18 -40.08 10.37 46.20
C SER A 18 -40.22 11.05 44.84
N ARG A 19 -39.35 12.02 44.53
CA ARG A 19 -39.20 12.54 43.17
C ARG A 19 -37.76 13.03 43.00
N GLY A 20 -36.87 12.10 42.66
CA GLY A 20 -35.46 12.39 42.45
C GLY A 20 -34.62 11.12 42.40
N SER A 21 -34.91 10.19 41.49
CA SER A 21 -34.08 8.98 41.31
C SER A 21 -33.93 8.51 39.86
N ASN A 22 -34.66 9.08 38.89
CA ASN A 22 -34.73 8.47 37.56
C ASN A 22 -33.67 9.02 36.58
N ASN A 23 -33.18 10.26 36.78
CA ASN A 23 -32.26 10.88 35.83
C ASN A 23 -30.80 10.42 35.98
N ALA A 24 -30.42 9.83 37.13
CA ALA A 24 -29.05 9.37 37.37
C ALA A 24 -28.82 7.93 36.90
N GLU A 25 -29.85 7.09 36.85
CA GLU A 25 -29.78 5.73 36.31
C GLU A 25 -29.87 5.72 34.78
N GLU A 26 -30.74 6.52 34.16
CA GLU A 26 -30.78 6.65 32.69
C GLU A 26 -29.46 7.19 32.12
N LEU A 27 -28.83 8.17 32.78
CA LEU A 27 -27.53 8.71 32.35
C LEU A 27 -26.37 7.70 32.52
N LYS A 28 -26.48 6.76 33.47
CA LYS A 28 -25.52 5.66 33.65
C LYS A 28 -25.76 4.55 32.63
N MET A 29 -27.02 4.24 32.31
CA MET A 29 -27.39 3.26 31.28
C MET A 29 -27.09 3.74 29.86
N LEU A 30 -27.07 5.04 29.59
CA LEU A 30 -26.61 5.56 28.29
C LEU A 30 -25.08 5.64 28.18
N LYS A 31 -24.37 5.82 29.29
CA LYS A 31 -22.90 5.93 29.31
C LYS A 31 -22.21 4.61 28.99
N SER A 32 -22.71 3.47 29.48
CA SER A 32 -22.08 2.16 29.23
C SER A 32 -22.07 1.75 27.74
N PRO A 33 -23.19 1.75 26.99
CA PRO A 33 -23.19 1.34 25.58
C PRO A 33 -22.45 2.35 24.69
N LEU A 34 -22.46 3.63 25.04
CA LEU A 34 -21.73 4.64 24.28
C LEU A 34 -20.21 4.47 24.45
N THR A 35 -19.75 4.23 25.68
CA THR A 35 -18.32 4.00 25.97
C THR A 35 -17.83 2.69 25.34
N GLU A 36 -18.65 1.65 25.35
CA GLU A 36 -18.34 0.36 24.70
C GLU A 36 -18.29 0.49 23.17
N ALA A 37 -19.18 1.27 22.56
CA ALA A 37 -19.13 1.59 21.13
C ALA A 37 -17.89 2.42 20.75
N PHE A 38 -17.47 3.38 21.59
CA PHE A 38 -16.25 4.15 21.37
C PHE A 38 -14.99 3.28 21.50
N ASN A 39 -14.91 2.44 22.54
CA ASN A 39 -13.80 1.50 22.74
C ASN A 39 -13.67 0.50 21.57
N ASN A 40 -14.80 -0.01 21.08
CA ASN A 40 -14.83 -0.89 19.90
C ASN A 40 -14.36 -0.16 18.63
N ARG A 41 -14.75 1.10 18.43
CA ARG A 41 -14.25 1.90 17.29
C ARG A 41 -12.76 2.21 17.39
N GLU A 42 -12.25 2.50 18.58
CA GLU A 42 -10.83 2.75 18.80
C GLU A 42 -9.98 1.50 18.60
N LEU A 43 -10.44 0.34 19.07
CA LEU A 43 -9.83 -0.96 18.81
C LEU A 43 -9.79 -1.30 17.32
N VAL A 44 -10.90 -1.06 16.59
CA VAL A 44 -10.97 -1.27 15.14
C VAL A 44 -10.02 -0.32 14.42
N ALA A 45 -9.98 0.97 14.77
CA ALA A 45 -9.07 1.95 14.17
C ALA A 45 -7.59 1.59 14.40
N LYS A 46 -7.24 1.14 15.61
CA LYS A 46 -5.89 0.70 15.96
C LYS A 46 -5.49 -0.59 15.22
N SER A 47 -6.42 -1.53 15.08
CA SER A 47 -6.23 -2.76 14.31
C SER A 47 -5.97 -2.47 12.82
N VAL A 48 -6.84 -1.65 12.20
CA VAL A 48 -6.70 -1.23 10.80
C VAL A 48 -5.41 -0.43 10.58
N GLY A 49 -5.06 0.47 11.50
CA GLY A 49 -3.81 1.22 11.44
C GLY A 49 -2.56 0.32 11.49
N ASN A 50 -2.57 -0.71 12.35
CA ASN A 50 -1.49 -1.70 12.40
C ASN A 50 -1.41 -2.54 11.12
N THR A 51 -2.54 -2.94 10.52
CA THR A 51 -2.56 -3.67 9.25
C THR A 51 -1.97 -2.85 8.10
N ILE A 52 -2.37 -1.58 7.98
CA ILE A 52 -1.84 -0.66 6.96
C ILE A 52 -0.34 -0.48 7.13
N ARG A 53 0.12 -0.26 8.37
CA ARG A 53 1.54 -0.10 8.68
C ARG A 53 2.35 -1.34 8.33
N ASN A 54 1.84 -2.54 8.63
CA ASN A 54 2.50 -3.80 8.27
C ASN A 54 2.59 -3.97 6.74
N PHE A 55 1.55 -3.58 6.01
CA PHE A 55 1.56 -3.60 4.55
C PHE A 55 2.59 -2.62 3.96
N LEU A 56 2.70 -1.41 4.52
CA LEU A 56 3.72 -0.44 4.12
C LEU A 56 5.14 -0.94 4.40
N MET A 57 5.37 -1.58 5.56
CA MET A 57 6.65 -2.21 5.89
C MET A 57 7.02 -3.31 4.87
N LEU A 58 6.05 -4.17 4.52
CA LEU A 58 6.24 -5.19 3.50
C LEU A 58 6.62 -4.58 2.14
N ASN A 59 5.96 -3.50 1.73
CA ASN A 59 6.26 -2.81 0.48
C ASN A 59 7.69 -2.27 0.45
N VAL A 60 8.20 -1.73 1.56
CA VAL A 60 9.60 -1.28 1.66
C VAL A 60 10.56 -2.45 1.48
N ILE A 61 10.31 -3.57 2.16
CA ILE A 61 11.15 -4.77 2.07
C ILE A 61 11.17 -5.30 0.64
N ILE A 62 10.00 -5.45 0.02
CA ILE A 62 9.87 -5.88 -1.38
C ILE A 62 10.60 -4.91 -2.31
N GLY A 63 10.44 -3.61 -2.10
CA GLY A 63 11.15 -2.58 -2.87
C GLY A 63 12.66 -2.72 -2.81
N ILE A 64 13.23 -2.98 -1.62
CA ILE A 64 14.67 -3.21 -1.45
C ILE A 64 15.12 -4.46 -2.21
N VAL A 65 14.38 -5.57 -2.13
CA VAL A 65 14.71 -6.79 -2.87
C VAL A 65 14.71 -6.54 -4.38
N ILE A 66 13.69 -5.84 -4.89
CA ILE A 66 13.60 -5.46 -6.30
C ILE A 66 14.78 -4.57 -6.70
N LEU A 67 15.14 -3.59 -5.87
CA LEU A 67 16.29 -2.71 -6.12
C LEU A 67 17.59 -3.51 -6.26
N VAL A 68 17.85 -4.44 -5.34
CA VAL A 68 19.04 -5.28 -5.35
C VAL A 68 19.11 -6.11 -6.63
N ILE A 69 18.02 -6.76 -7.03
CA ILE A 69 17.97 -7.55 -8.27
C ILE A 69 18.30 -6.68 -9.50
N ASN A 70 17.73 -5.48 -9.58
CA ASN A 70 17.94 -4.58 -10.72
C ASN A 70 19.36 -3.97 -10.73
N VAL A 71 19.96 -3.74 -9.56
CA VAL A 71 21.37 -3.33 -9.45
C VAL A 71 22.31 -4.43 -9.95
N TYR A 72 22.10 -5.68 -9.55
CA TYR A 72 22.88 -6.78 -10.10
C TYR A 72 22.67 -6.95 -11.61
N ALA A 73 21.44 -6.80 -12.09
CA ALA A 73 21.13 -6.87 -13.51
C ALA A 73 21.91 -5.82 -14.33
N ILE A 74 21.98 -4.56 -13.86
CA ILE A 74 22.74 -3.53 -14.59
C ILE A 74 24.26 -3.79 -14.54
N LEU A 75 24.78 -4.29 -13.42
CA LEU A 75 26.18 -4.71 -13.31
C LEU A 75 26.51 -5.85 -14.28
N TRP A 76 25.61 -6.83 -14.40
CA TRP A 76 25.76 -7.90 -15.38
C TRP A 76 25.75 -7.37 -16.82
N ILE A 77 24.82 -6.49 -17.18
CA ILE A 77 24.80 -5.85 -18.51
C ILE A 77 26.09 -5.07 -18.77
N HIS A 78 26.62 -4.34 -17.78
CA HIS A 78 27.90 -3.66 -17.89
C HIS A 78 29.06 -4.61 -18.09
N LYS A 79 29.09 -5.74 -17.38
CA LYS A 79 30.09 -6.78 -17.57
C LYS A 79 30.09 -7.26 -19.03
N LEU A 80 28.92 -7.49 -19.64
CA LEU A 80 28.80 -7.87 -21.05
C LEU A 80 29.40 -6.84 -22.01
N ASP A 81 29.20 -5.55 -21.73
CA ASP A 81 29.80 -4.46 -22.51
C ASP A 81 31.33 -4.43 -22.33
N THR A 82 31.82 -4.57 -21.10
CA THR A 82 33.28 -4.49 -20.82
C THR A 82 34.07 -5.61 -21.49
N ILE A 83 33.49 -6.80 -21.63
CA ILE A 83 34.13 -7.95 -22.28
C ILE A 83 33.81 -8.02 -23.79
N ASN A 84 33.07 -7.04 -24.33
CA ASN A 84 32.62 -7.01 -25.73
C ASN A 84 31.98 -8.35 -26.17
N CYS A 85 31.03 -8.86 -25.39
CA CYS A 85 30.37 -10.14 -25.65
C CYS A 85 29.49 -10.06 -26.91
N ALA A 86 30.04 -10.48 -28.05
CA ALA A 86 29.41 -10.35 -29.38
C ALA A 86 28.04 -11.05 -29.49
N CYS A 87 27.86 -12.23 -28.89
CA CYS A 87 26.58 -12.94 -28.93
C CYS A 87 25.44 -12.23 -28.17
N SER A 88 25.77 -11.29 -27.29
CA SER A 88 24.79 -10.47 -26.57
C SER A 88 24.51 -9.13 -27.23
N GLU A 89 25.24 -8.79 -28.30
CA GLU A 89 25.11 -7.51 -28.98
C GLU A 89 23.77 -7.43 -29.71
N SER A 90 22.89 -6.59 -29.19
CA SER A 90 21.54 -6.40 -29.73
C SER A 90 20.93 -5.11 -29.20
N TYR A 91 19.94 -4.59 -29.92
CA TYR A 91 19.15 -3.45 -29.45
C TYR A 91 18.47 -3.73 -28.10
N MET A 92 18.14 -5.00 -27.82
CA MET A 92 17.51 -5.41 -26.55
C MET A 92 18.45 -5.18 -25.36
N ARG A 93 19.75 -5.50 -25.49
CA ARG A 93 20.76 -5.23 -24.45
C ARG A 93 20.82 -3.74 -24.15
N THR A 94 20.88 -2.91 -25.18
CA THR A 94 20.93 -1.45 -25.06
C THR A 94 19.66 -0.88 -24.43
N TYR A 95 18.49 -1.36 -24.85
CA TYR A 95 17.21 -0.99 -24.24
C TYR A 95 17.19 -1.32 -22.74
N ILE A 96 17.52 -2.56 -22.36
CA ILE A 96 17.50 -3.03 -20.96
C ILE A 96 18.45 -2.17 -20.11
N LYS A 97 19.64 -1.84 -20.64
CA LYS A 97 20.62 -0.98 -19.96
C LYS A 97 20.02 0.38 -19.61
N TYR A 98 19.45 1.08 -20.59
CA TYR A 98 18.86 2.41 -20.36
C TYR A 98 17.61 2.36 -19.50
N TYR A 99 16.78 1.33 -19.66
CA TYR A 99 15.65 1.11 -18.77
C TYR A 99 16.12 0.99 -17.32
N LEU A 100 17.12 0.15 -17.04
CA LEU A 100 17.65 -0.05 -15.68
C LEU A 100 18.24 1.23 -15.08
N TYR A 101 18.91 2.06 -15.89
CA TYR A 101 19.42 3.36 -15.43
C TYR A 101 18.34 4.32 -14.95
N VAL A 102 17.15 4.28 -15.56
CA VAL A 102 16.02 5.12 -15.14
C VAL A 102 15.23 4.44 -14.02
N PHE A 103 15.10 3.12 -14.09
CA PHE A 103 14.32 2.31 -13.15
C PHE A 103 14.91 2.29 -11.74
N ILE A 104 16.24 2.19 -11.62
CA ILE A 104 16.91 2.15 -10.32
C ILE A 104 16.66 3.44 -9.49
N PRO A 105 16.92 4.65 -10.00
CA PRO A 105 16.56 5.90 -9.30
C PRO A 105 15.08 5.99 -8.98
N PHE A 106 14.21 5.55 -9.90
CA PHE A 106 12.77 5.56 -9.69
C PHE A 106 12.37 4.68 -8.49
N ILE A 107 12.91 3.46 -8.37
CA ILE A 107 12.68 2.60 -7.21
C ILE A 107 13.20 3.24 -5.91
N CYS A 108 14.37 3.89 -5.95
CA CYS A 108 14.88 4.59 -4.79
C CYS A 108 13.89 5.65 -4.30
N ILE A 109 13.29 6.41 -5.20
CA ILE A 109 12.24 7.39 -4.87
C ILE A 109 11.00 6.68 -4.30
N ASP A 110 10.55 5.56 -4.90
CA ASP A 110 9.41 4.78 -4.40
C ASP A 110 9.61 4.28 -2.96
N ILE A 111 10.83 3.81 -2.64
CA ILE A 111 11.20 3.36 -1.29
C ILE A 111 11.19 4.55 -0.32
N LEU A 112 11.82 5.67 -0.69
CA LEU A 112 11.86 6.88 0.14
C LEU A 112 10.45 7.41 0.43
N MET A 113 9.58 7.44 -0.58
CA MET A 113 8.18 7.83 -0.41
C MET A 113 7.44 6.88 0.54
N SER A 114 7.67 5.57 0.42
CA SER A 114 7.05 4.57 1.31
C SER A 114 7.52 4.72 2.76
N LEU A 115 8.81 5.00 2.97
CA LEU A 115 9.39 5.29 4.29
C LEU A 115 8.87 6.60 4.89
N TYR A 116 8.71 7.64 4.06
CA TYR A 116 8.13 8.90 4.48
C TYR A 116 6.70 8.69 4.99
N ILE A 117 5.86 7.97 4.24
CA ILE A 117 4.47 7.67 4.63
C ILE A 117 4.44 6.88 5.95
N LEU A 118 5.35 5.91 6.11
CA LEU A 118 5.43 5.08 7.32
C LEU A 118 5.79 5.89 8.58
N THR A 119 6.66 6.90 8.46
CA THR A 119 7.14 7.71 9.58
C THR A 119 6.28 8.94 9.85
N SER A 120 5.58 9.42 8.82
CA SER A 120 4.61 10.49 8.95
C SER A 120 3.35 10.02 9.67
N ASN A 121 2.81 10.86 10.56
CA ASN A 121 1.51 10.62 11.19
C ASN A 121 0.33 11.06 10.29
N THR A 122 0.56 11.23 8.98
CA THR A 122 -0.46 11.67 8.03
C THR A 122 -1.39 10.53 7.69
N SER A 123 -2.70 10.78 7.69
CA SER A 123 -3.66 9.77 7.25
C SER A 123 -3.53 9.52 5.74
N ILE A 124 -3.91 8.32 5.28
CA ILE A 124 -3.95 8.00 3.84
C ILE A 124 -4.86 8.98 3.08
N LEU A 125 -5.92 9.47 3.73
CA LEU A 125 -6.88 10.39 3.14
C LEU A 125 -6.25 11.78 2.88
N ASP A 126 -5.45 12.27 3.83
CA ASP A 126 -4.73 13.53 3.67
C ASP A 126 -3.70 13.44 2.53
N LEU A 127 -3.07 12.27 2.39
CA LEU A 127 -2.11 12.01 1.32
C LEU A 127 -2.79 11.94 -0.05
N ALA A 128 -3.99 11.35 -0.13
CA ALA A 128 -4.76 11.26 -1.38
C ALA A 128 -5.20 12.64 -1.90
N ASN A 129 -5.37 13.62 -1.01
CA ASN A 129 -5.72 14.99 -1.38
C ASN A 129 -4.49 15.85 -1.73
N ASN A 130 -3.28 15.35 -1.50
CA ASN A 130 -2.05 16.08 -1.80
C ASN A 130 -1.76 16.08 -3.32
N THR A 131 -1.65 17.27 -3.91
CA THR A 131 -1.37 17.44 -5.35
C THR A 131 -0.08 16.78 -5.79
N LEU A 132 1.00 16.89 -5.01
CA LEU A 132 2.31 16.33 -5.35
C LEU A 132 2.28 14.80 -5.32
N TYR A 133 1.64 14.22 -4.31
CA TYR A 133 1.45 12.76 -4.25
C TYR A 133 0.62 12.23 -5.42
N ASN A 134 -0.43 12.95 -5.81
CA ASN A 134 -1.25 12.60 -6.96
C ASN A 134 -0.46 12.66 -8.28
N ILE A 135 0.39 13.68 -8.47
CA ILE A 135 1.29 13.76 -9.64
C ILE A 135 2.23 12.56 -9.65
N TYR A 136 2.90 12.27 -8.54
CA TYR A 136 3.81 11.13 -8.41
C TYR A 136 3.08 9.80 -8.69
N ARG A 137 1.87 9.61 -8.17
CA ARG A 137 1.04 8.43 -8.44
C ARG A 137 0.76 8.25 -9.94
N ASN A 138 0.46 9.33 -10.64
CA ASN A 138 0.22 9.29 -12.09
C ASN A 138 1.50 9.00 -12.88
N ILE A 139 2.63 9.59 -12.50
CA ILE A 139 3.94 9.29 -13.11
C ILE A 139 4.27 7.80 -12.93
N ARG A 140 4.03 7.24 -11.74
CA ARG A 140 4.21 5.82 -11.45
C ARG A 140 3.32 4.93 -12.33
N ALA A 141 2.08 5.34 -12.55
CA ALA A 141 1.17 4.61 -13.46
C ALA A 141 1.68 4.62 -14.90
N VAL A 142 2.17 5.75 -15.42
CA VAL A 142 2.78 5.83 -16.76
C VAL A 142 4.03 4.97 -16.85
N PHE A 143 4.89 5.04 -15.84
CA PHE A 143 6.12 4.27 -15.78
C PHE A 143 5.87 2.75 -15.76
N SER A 144 4.77 2.30 -15.15
CA SER A 144 4.37 0.89 -15.15
C SER A 144 4.17 0.31 -16.55
N ILE A 145 3.78 1.13 -17.54
CA ILE A 145 3.63 0.69 -18.94
C ILE A 145 5.00 0.33 -19.53
N PHE A 146 6.02 1.16 -19.28
CA PHE A 146 7.38 0.87 -19.70
C PHE A 146 7.95 -0.37 -19.01
N THR A 147 7.56 -0.63 -17.76
CA THR A 147 7.90 -1.87 -17.06
C THR A 147 7.35 -3.10 -17.77
N ILE A 148 6.10 -3.07 -18.25
CA ILE A 148 5.52 -4.18 -19.01
C ILE A 148 6.33 -4.46 -20.28
N VAL A 149 6.67 -3.41 -21.04
CA VAL A 149 7.49 -3.53 -22.26
C VAL A 149 8.87 -4.13 -21.92
N ASN A 150 9.48 -3.68 -20.83
CA ASN A 150 10.78 -4.19 -20.39
C ASN A 150 10.73 -5.69 -20.02
N ILE A 151 9.69 -6.14 -19.31
CA ILE A 151 9.53 -7.56 -18.96
C ILE A 151 9.57 -8.44 -20.21
N VAL A 152 8.81 -8.06 -21.25
CA VAL A 152 8.75 -8.79 -22.53
C VAL A 152 10.12 -8.82 -23.20
N ILE A 153 10.78 -7.66 -23.30
CA ILE A 153 12.10 -7.55 -23.94
C ILE A 153 13.14 -8.39 -23.19
N VAL A 154 13.16 -8.35 -21.85
CA VAL A 154 14.11 -9.12 -21.04
C VAL A 154 13.91 -10.63 -21.24
N ILE A 155 12.67 -11.11 -21.20
CA ILE A 155 12.37 -12.54 -21.39
C ILE A 155 12.85 -13.01 -22.76
N ILE A 156 12.51 -12.27 -23.83
CA ILE A 156 12.94 -12.60 -25.20
C ILE A 156 14.47 -12.56 -25.32
N PHE A 157 15.10 -11.51 -24.79
CA PHE A 157 16.54 -11.34 -24.84
C PHE A 157 17.28 -12.50 -24.18
N ILE A 158 16.92 -12.85 -22.94
CA ILE A 158 17.59 -13.93 -22.21
C ILE A 158 17.30 -15.29 -22.85
N ASN A 159 16.07 -15.53 -23.32
CA ASN A 159 15.76 -16.78 -24.04
C ASN A 159 16.61 -16.94 -25.30
N LYS A 160 16.78 -15.86 -26.07
CA LYS A 160 17.67 -15.85 -27.23
C LYS A 160 19.12 -16.17 -26.86
N LEU A 161 19.62 -15.61 -25.76
CA LEU A 161 20.98 -15.90 -25.27
C LEU A 161 21.15 -17.38 -24.85
N LYS A 162 20.11 -17.97 -24.26
CA LYS A 162 20.08 -19.38 -23.87
C LYS A 162 20.01 -20.29 -25.09
N GLU A 163 19.20 -19.96 -26.09
CA GLU A 163 19.04 -20.73 -27.33
C GLU A 163 20.35 -20.84 -28.11
N ILE A 164 21.13 -19.75 -28.19
CA ILE A 164 22.43 -19.74 -28.89
C ILE A 164 23.61 -20.20 -28.01
N ASN A 165 23.36 -20.63 -26.76
CA ASN A 165 24.38 -21.01 -25.78
C ASN A 165 25.52 -19.97 -25.64
N CYS A 166 25.15 -18.70 -25.43
CA CYS A 166 26.11 -17.60 -25.32
C CYS A 166 26.93 -17.67 -24.02
N VAL A 167 28.10 -18.33 -24.08
CA VAL A 167 29.02 -18.60 -22.95
C VAL A 167 29.46 -17.32 -22.22
N CYS A 168 29.79 -16.24 -22.93
CA CYS A 168 30.22 -14.99 -22.28
C CYS A 168 29.11 -14.29 -21.49
N SER A 169 27.85 -14.68 -21.70
CA SER A 169 26.72 -14.15 -20.94
C SER A 169 26.30 -15.03 -19.76
N GLU A 170 26.94 -16.19 -19.59
CA GLU A 170 26.61 -17.15 -18.55
C GLU A 170 26.99 -16.61 -17.18
N ASP A 171 25.96 -16.33 -16.40
CA ASP A 171 26.07 -15.75 -15.07
C ASP A 171 24.83 -16.12 -14.25
N ILE A 172 25.01 -16.35 -12.94
CA ILE A 172 23.88 -16.60 -12.03
C ILE A 172 22.93 -15.41 -12.00
N VAL A 173 23.45 -14.19 -12.20
CA VAL A 173 22.65 -12.96 -12.25
C VAL A 173 21.65 -12.98 -13.41
N ARG A 174 22.04 -13.54 -14.57
CA ARG A 174 21.15 -13.71 -15.73
C ARG A 174 19.95 -14.58 -15.38
N GLU A 175 20.21 -15.70 -14.70
CA GLU A 175 19.15 -16.66 -14.31
C GLU A 175 18.20 -16.05 -13.28
N VAL A 176 18.73 -15.39 -12.25
CA VAL A 176 17.93 -14.69 -11.23
C VAL A 176 17.07 -13.60 -11.87
N TYR A 177 17.65 -12.79 -12.76
CA TYR A 177 16.91 -11.71 -13.43
C TYR A 177 15.83 -12.25 -14.38
N TRP A 178 16.08 -13.39 -15.04
CA TRP A 178 15.08 -14.08 -15.85
C TRP A 178 13.91 -14.59 -15.00
N ILE A 179 14.19 -15.31 -13.91
CA ILE A 179 13.15 -15.82 -12.99
C ILE A 179 12.33 -14.65 -12.43
N TYR A 180 12.99 -13.57 -12.00
CA TYR A 180 12.33 -12.35 -11.52
C TYR A 180 11.33 -11.79 -12.55
N ASN A 181 11.72 -11.66 -13.81
CA ASN A 181 10.83 -11.15 -14.86
C ASN A 181 9.69 -12.11 -15.20
N ILE A 182 9.92 -13.43 -15.12
CA ILE A 182 8.85 -14.44 -15.29
C ILE A 182 7.82 -14.35 -14.15
N VAL A 183 8.28 -14.26 -12.89
CA VAL A 183 7.40 -14.09 -11.73
C VAL A 183 6.58 -12.79 -11.87
N LEU A 184 7.21 -11.71 -12.32
CA LEU A 184 6.54 -10.43 -12.54
C LEU A 184 5.51 -10.52 -13.68
N ALA A 185 5.81 -11.22 -14.76
CA ALA A 185 4.86 -11.50 -15.85
C ALA A 185 3.64 -12.28 -15.34
N CYS A 186 3.85 -13.34 -14.55
CA CYS A 186 2.78 -14.12 -13.94
C CYS A 186 1.88 -13.26 -13.03
N TYR A 187 2.50 -12.40 -12.21
CA TYR A 187 1.77 -11.46 -11.36
C TYR A 187 0.90 -10.49 -12.19
N LEU A 188 1.44 -9.94 -13.28
CA LEU A 188 0.68 -9.05 -14.18
C LEU A 188 -0.47 -9.77 -14.88
N CYS A 189 -0.28 -11.02 -15.31
CA CYS A 189 -1.35 -11.83 -15.88
C CYS A 189 -2.50 -12.03 -14.89
N ILE A 190 -2.19 -12.36 -13.63
CA ILE A 190 -3.20 -12.50 -12.57
C ILE A 190 -3.92 -11.17 -12.32
N ALA A 191 -3.18 -10.07 -12.21
CA ALA A 191 -3.76 -8.74 -12.01
C ALA A 191 -4.71 -8.37 -13.15
N PHE A 192 -4.33 -8.65 -14.40
CA PHE A 192 -5.14 -8.40 -15.58
C PHE A 192 -6.44 -9.23 -15.59
N LEU A 193 -6.36 -10.51 -15.19
CA LEU A 193 -7.56 -11.37 -15.05
C LEU A 193 -8.54 -10.82 -14.00
N ILE A 194 -8.04 -10.34 -12.85
CA ILE A 194 -8.86 -9.73 -11.81
C ILE A 194 -9.56 -8.47 -12.34
N ILE A 195 -8.85 -7.63 -13.09
CA ILE A 195 -9.44 -6.43 -13.71
C ILE A 195 -10.56 -6.81 -14.68
N ILE A 196 -10.35 -7.83 -15.53
CA ILE A 196 -11.39 -8.31 -16.45
C ILE A 196 -12.64 -8.76 -15.69
N VAL A 197 -12.48 -9.57 -14.65
CA VAL A 197 -13.61 -10.05 -13.83
C VAL A 197 -14.35 -8.89 -13.17
N ALA A 198 -13.62 -7.93 -12.61
CA ALA A 198 -14.21 -6.74 -11.98
C ALA A 198 -15.03 -5.91 -12.99
N VAL A 199 -14.52 -5.74 -14.21
CA VAL A 199 -15.21 -5.04 -15.30
C VAL A 199 -16.48 -5.78 -15.71
N ILE A 200 -16.43 -7.10 -15.87
CA ILE A 200 -17.61 -7.93 -16.20
C ILE A 200 -18.69 -7.79 -15.11
N MET A 201 -18.30 -7.91 -13.84
CA MET A 201 -19.22 -7.77 -12.70
C MET A 201 -19.87 -6.38 -12.65
N MET A 202 -19.11 -5.32 -12.96
CA MET A 202 -19.64 -3.97 -13.07
C MET A 202 -20.71 -3.88 -14.17
N PHE A 203 -20.46 -4.44 -15.35
CA PHE A 203 -21.45 -4.48 -16.43
C PHE A 203 -22.70 -5.27 -16.06
N MET A 204 -22.57 -6.46 -15.44
CA MET A 204 -23.72 -7.27 -15.00
C MET A 204 -24.59 -6.56 -13.96
N ASN A 205 -23.97 -5.84 -13.02
CA ASN A 205 -24.71 -5.10 -12.00
C ASN A 205 -25.51 -3.93 -12.63
N THR A 206 -24.96 -3.25 -13.64
CA THR A 206 -25.68 -2.19 -14.35
C THR A 206 -26.86 -2.70 -15.19
N SER A 207 -26.82 -3.94 -15.67
CA SER A 207 -27.98 -4.54 -16.36
C SER A 207 -29.10 -4.97 -15.40
N SER A 208 -28.76 -5.39 -14.17
CA SER A 208 -29.75 -5.77 -13.15
C SER A 208 -30.58 -4.57 -12.68
N MET A 209 -30.00 -3.37 -12.58
CA MET A 209 -30.72 -2.16 -12.16
C MET A 209 -31.59 -1.52 -13.26
N ARG A 210 -31.62 -2.07 -14.49
CA ARG A 210 -32.50 -1.59 -15.59
C ARG A 210 -33.74 -2.45 -15.81
N GLN A 211 -33.91 -3.55 -15.06
CA GLN A 211 -35.13 -4.37 -15.04
C GLN A 211 -35.95 -4.03 -13.80
#